data_AF-A0A0H3KUY9-F1
#
_entry.id   AF-A0A0H3KUY9-F1
#
_cell.length_a   1.000
_cell.length_b   1.000
_cell.length_c   1.000
_cell.angle_alpha   90.00
_cell.angle_beta   90.00
_cell.angle_gamma   90.00
#
_symmetry.space_group_name_H-M   'P 1'
#
loop_
_entity.id
_entity.type
_entity.pdbx_description
1 polymer ?
#
loop_
_entity_poly.entity_id
_entity_poly.type
_entity_poly.pdbx_seq_one_letter_code
_entity_poly.pdbx_strand_id
1 'polypeptide(L)'
;MQTLNIVPRLMTALRAGKKRHTIRWQEQKITPGPLCYVSNEDPATWVIVDVAQVVTMPLSSVAHYLGKGDEWPDAVLLAGMQEHYPAIQLDSQVEVIHHSAPRQDERALHLALLAALTVLECSLHHEKRHDLAWLDQRLHPEFKEITLSGTLLNREQIIAALMNEENAQAIISSDFQLMEVGTQHAILLYRTAQPDGSRAALRSSHWVLSAAHGWQMIFHQGSTAAAGS
;
A
#
# COMPACT_ATOMS: atom_id res chain seq x y z
N MET A 1 0.77 -7.86 22.07
CA MET A 1 0.98 -6.55 21.43
C MET A 1 1.29 -5.54 22.53
N GLN A 2 2.37 -4.79 22.40
CA GLN A 2 2.86 -3.83 23.40
C GLN A 2 2.26 -2.45 23.10
N THR A 3 2.13 -1.56 24.11
CA THR A 3 1.53 -0.23 23.90
C THR A 3 2.35 0.87 24.54
N LEU A 4 2.51 1.99 23.84
CA LEU A 4 3.12 3.21 24.35
C LEU A 4 2.21 4.41 24.15
N ASN A 5 2.18 5.25 25.18
CA ASN A 5 1.50 6.53 25.19
C ASN A 5 2.37 7.61 24.54
N ILE A 6 1.75 8.53 23.80
CA ILE A 6 2.47 9.57 23.04
C ILE A 6 1.64 10.83 22.88
N VAL A 7 2.33 11.97 22.90
CA VAL A 7 1.71 13.27 22.69
C VAL A 7 1.25 13.46 21.23
N PRO A 8 0.07 14.06 20.98
CA PRO A 8 -0.51 14.14 19.63
C PRO A 8 0.38 14.83 18.60
N ARG A 9 1.17 15.84 19.00
CA ARG A 9 2.10 16.54 18.10
C ARG A 9 3.10 15.60 17.41
N LEU A 10 3.46 14.48 18.05
CA LEU A 10 4.37 13.47 17.49
C LEU A 10 3.65 12.42 16.63
N MET A 11 2.31 12.35 16.68
CA MET A 11 1.52 11.44 15.85
C MET A 11 1.61 11.72 14.37
N THR A 12 1.66 12.99 13.98
CA THR A 12 1.88 13.36 12.58
C THR A 12 3.22 12.84 12.06
N ALA A 13 4.30 13.01 12.83
CA ALA A 13 5.63 12.52 12.46
C ALA A 13 5.72 10.99 12.46
N LEU A 14 5.03 10.33 13.39
CA LEU A 14 4.94 8.87 13.43
C LEU A 14 4.19 8.34 12.20
N ARG A 15 2.97 8.83 11.92
CA ARG A 15 2.16 8.46 10.74
C ARG A 15 2.87 8.70 9.41
N ALA A 16 3.65 9.77 9.32
CA ALA A 16 4.46 10.06 8.13
C ALA A 16 5.72 9.19 8.04
N GLY A 17 5.98 8.29 9.01
CA GLY A 17 7.18 7.46 9.05
C GLY A 17 8.48 8.23 9.34
N LYS A 18 8.40 9.48 9.81
CA LYS A 18 9.56 10.34 10.12
C LYS A 18 10.12 10.08 11.52
N LYS A 19 9.25 9.81 12.50
CA LYS A 19 9.67 9.39 13.85
C LYS A 19 9.92 7.88 13.84
N ARG A 20 11.17 7.48 14.07
CA ARG A 20 11.63 6.08 13.96
C ARG A 20 12.27 5.52 15.23
N HIS A 21 12.32 6.33 16.27
CA HIS A 21 12.84 5.93 17.57
C HIS A 21 12.10 6.64 18.72
N THR A 22 12.15 6.04 19.90
CA THR A 22 11.76 6.68 21.16
C THR A 22 12.75 6.31 22.26
N ILE A 23 12.95 7.23 23.20
CA ILE A 23 13.84 7.05 24.36
C ILE A 23 12.96 6.85 25.59
N ARG A 24 13.32 5.92 26.47
CA ARG A 24 12.55 5.59 27.69
C ARG A 24 13.47 5.34 28.87
N TRP A 25 12.97 5.60 30.07
CA TRP A 25 13.71 5.40 31.31
C TRP A 25 12.82 4.78 32.38
N GLN A 26 13.24 3.66 32.97
CA GLN A 26 12.57 2.97 34.09
C GLN A 26 11.08 2.65 33.88
N GLU A 27 10.68 2.34 32.64
CA GLU A 27 9.31 1.93 32.34
C GLU A 27 9.21 0.44 31.99
N GLN A 28 8.00 -0.02 31.67
CA GLN A 28 7.77 -1.36 31.16
C GLN A 28 8.67 -1.63 29.95
N LYS A 29 9.39 -2.76 30.03
CA LYS A 29 10.31 -3.25 29.00
C LYS A 29 9.58 -3.48 27.69
N ILE A 30 10.18 -3.01 26.60
CA ILE A 30 9.73 -3.26 25.24
C ILE A 30 10.67 -4.27 24.58
N THR A 31 10.12 -5.20 23.81
CA THR A 31 10.87 -6.21 23.04
C THR A 31 10.62 -6.05 21.54
N PRO A 32 11.47 -6.63 20.68
CA PRO A 32 11.22 -6.66 19.25
C PRO A 32 9.86 -7.28 18.91
N GLY A 33 9.16 -6.69 17.94
CA GLY A 33 7.81 -7.07 17.52
C GLY A 33 6.80 -5.92 17.55
N PRO A 34 5.49 -6.23 17.43
CA PRO A 34 4.46 -5.22 17.26
C PRO A 34 4.31 -4.30 18.47
N LEU A 35 4.31 -3.00 18.21
CA LEU A 35 4.10 -1.93 19.19
C LEU A 35 3.00 -0.99 18.69
N CYS A 36 2.02 -0.72 19.55
CA CYS A 36 0.96 0.26 19.32
C CYS A 36 1.27 1.56 20.04
N TYR A 37 1.36 2.67 19.31
CA TYR A 37 1.34 4.00 19.88
C TYR A 37 -0.09 4.49 20.01
N VAL A 38 -0.48 4.99 21.20
CA VAL A 38 -1.81 5.52 21.49
C VAL A 38 -1.68 6.97 21.94
N SER A 39 -2.47 7.87 21.35
CA SER A 39 -2.47 9.29 21.72
C SER A 39 -2.98 9.48 23.15
N ASN A 40 -2.28 10.31 23.92
CA ASN A 40 -2.67 10.61 25.31
C ASN A 40 -3.93 11.48 25.43
N GLU A 41 -4.35 12.16 24.35
CA GLU A 41 -5.55 13.00 24.33
C GLU A 41 -6.77 12.28 23.74
N ASP A 42 -6.55 11.33 22.82
CA ASP A 42 -7.61 10.57 22.15
C ASP A 42 -7.21 9.10 22.00
N PRO A 43 -7.70 8.20 22.86
CA PRO A 43 -7.41 6.77 22.78
C PRO A 43 -7.88 6.09 21.49
N ALA A 44 -8.80 6.69 20.71
CA ALA A 44 -9.18 6.19 19.39
C ALA A 44 -8.13 6.48 18.31
N THR A 45 -7.20 7.39 18.60
CA THR A 45 -6.07 7.71 17.73
C THR A 45 -4.85 6.85 18.09
N TRP A 46 -4.54 5.88 17.23
CA TRP A 46 -3.40 4.99 17.42
C TRP A 46 -2.64 4.71 16.11
N VAL A 47 -1.44 4.16 16.23
CA VAL A 47 -0.58 3.73 15.12
C VAL A 47 0.21 2.49 15.53
N ILE A 48 0.23 1.46 14.69
CA ILE A 48 1.06 0.25 14.93
C ILE A 48 2.37 0.38 14.16
N VAL A 49 3.46 -0.01 14.80
CA VAL A 49 4.82 -0.15 14.22
C VAL A 49 5.41 -1.50 14.64
N ASP A 50 6.55 -1.86 14.07
CA ASP A 50 7.35 -3.02 14.49
C ASP A 50 8.64 -2.56 15.14
N VAL A 51 8.85 -2.90 16.40
CA VAL A 51 10.12 -2.70 17.07
C VAL A 51 11.14 -3.65 16.47
N ALA A 52 12.18 -3.08 15.86
CA ALA A 52 13.27 -3.84 15.26
C ALA A 52 14.37 -4.13 16.30
N GLN A 53 14.66 -3.15 17.15
CA GLN A 53 15.77 -3.23 18.10
C GLN A 53 15.50 -2.35 19.32
N VAL A 54 16.01 -2.79 20.47
CA VAL A 54 16.08 -1.99 21.68
C VAL A 54 17.52 -1.96 22.14
N VAL A 55 18.07 -0.77 22.37
CA VAL A 55 19.46 -0.57 22.78
C VAL A 55 19.49 0.16 24.12
N THR A 56 20.26 -0.36 25.07
CA THR A 56 20.47 0.28 26.37
C THR A 56 21.79 1.02 26.38
N MET A 57 21.78 2.29 26.79
CA MET A 57 22.97 3.13 26.89
C MET A 57 22.76 4.29 27.87
N PRO A 58 23.83 4.98 28.33
CA PRO A 58 23.69 6.25 29.06
C PRO A 58 22.97 7.30 28.20
N LEU A 59 22.15 8.15 28.82
CA LEU A 59 21.43 9.22 28.13
C LEU A 59 22.37 10.16 27.34
N SER A 60 23.55 10.47 27.89
CA SER A 60 24.60 11.27 27.25
C SER A 60 25.11 10.70 25.92
N SER A 61 24.97 9.39 25.71
CA SER A 61 25.42 8.73 24.48
C SER A 61 24.35 8.77 23.37
N VAL A 62 23.10 9.07 23.69
CA VAL A 62 21.96 8.90 22.77
C VAL A 62 22.01 9.87 21.60
N ALA A 63 22.28 11.16 21.84
CA ALA A 63 22.31 12.15 20.78
C ALA A 63 23.40 11.84 19.75
N HIS A 64 24.60 11.46 20.21
CA HIS A 64 25.68 11.02 19.34
C HIS A 64 25.30 9.74 18.57
N TYR A 65 24.78 8.72 19.26
CA TYR A 65 24.37 7.46 18.67
C TYR A 65 23.31 7.62 17.57
N LEU A 66 22.37 8.55 17.73
CA LEU A 66 21.34 8.85 16.73
C LEU A 66 21.79 9.85 15.65
N GLY A 67 23.03 10.34 15.69
CA GLY A 67 23.53 11.35 14.75
C GLY A 67 22.84 12.72 14.92
N LYS A 68 22.39 13.03 16.15
CA LYS A 68 21.61 14.23 16.51
C LYS A 68 22.34 15.13 17.51
N GLY A 69 23.66 15.03 17.62
CA GLY A 69 24.45 15.84 18.57
C GLY A 69 24.24 17.35 18.42
N ASP A 70 24.13 17.84 17.18
CA ASP A 70 23.90 19.27 16.91
C ASP A 70 22.46 19.71 17.24
N GLU A 71 21.49 18.81 17.07
CA GLU A 71 20.06 19.10 17.34
C GLU A 71 19.75 18.99 18.84
N TRP A 72 20.35 18.00 19.50
CA TRP A 72 20.13 17.65 20.90
C TRP A 72 21.44 17.64 21.68
N PRO A 73 22.06 18.81 21.94
CA PRO A 73 23.12 18.92 22.94
C PRO A 73 22.65 18.38 24.30
N ASP A 74 23.59 17.91 25.13
CA ASP A 74 23.30 17.27 26.43
C ASP A 74 22.27 18.04 27.28
N ALA A 75 22.41 19.35 27.39
CA ALA A 75 21.48 20.19 28.17
C ALA A 75 20.06 20.18 27.60
N VAL A 76 19.90 20.17 26.27
CA VAL A 76 18.60 20.15 25.58
C VAL A 76 17.96 18.78 25.71
N LEU A 77 18.74 17.71 25.46
CA LEU A 77 18.25 16.34 25.58
C LEU A 77 17.82 16.04 27.02
N LEU A 78 18.64 16.43 28.01
CA LEU A 78 18.34 16.23 29.42
C LEU A 78 17.07 16.98 29.83
N ALA A 79 16.96 18.27 29.49
CA ALA A 79 15.79 19.07 29.81
C ALA A 79 14.50 18.46 29.22
N GLY A 80 14.54 18.05 27.94
CA GLY A 80 13.38 17.43 27.28
C GLY A 80 12.99 16.08 27.90
N MET A 81 13.95 15.29 28.37
CA MET A 81 13.64 14.04 29.09
C MET A 81 13.09 14.32 30.50
N GLN A 82 13.59 15.35 31.19
CA GLN A 82 13.15 15.72 32.54
C GLN A 82 11.71 16.21 32.61
N GLU A 83 11.13 16.68 31.49
CA GLU A 83 9.68 16.96 31.40
C GLU A 83 8.81 15.74 31.71
N HIS A 84 9.31 14.55 31.41
CA HIS A 84 8.61 13.28 31.64
C HIS A 84 9.22 12.46 32.78
N TYR A 85 10.51 12.65 33.04
CA TYR A 85 11.29 11.88 34.01
C TYR A 85 12.12 12.82 34.91
N PRO A 86 11.53 13.46 35.92
CA PRO A 86 12.21 14.51 36.68
C PRO A 86 13.55 14.12 37.34
N ALA A 87 13.73 12.82 37.63
CA ALA A 87 14.92 12.28 38.28
C ALA A 87 15.98 11.73 37.31
N ILE A 88 15.76 11.80 35.99
CA ILE A 88 16.72 11.29 35.01
C ILE A 88 17.99 12.16 34.98
N GLN A 89 19.13 11.50 34.79
CA GLN A 89 20.46 12.12 34.69
C GLN A 89 21.16 11.68 33.40
N LEU A 90 22.23 12.37 33.01
CA LEU A 90 22.97 12.07 31.77
C LEU A 90 23.63 10.69 31.76
N ASP A 91 23.98 10.15 32.91
CA ASP A 91 24.55 8.81 33.09
C ASP A 91 23.48 7.71 33.27
N SER A 92 22.21 8.09 33.40
CA SER A 92 21.09 7.16 33.54
C SER A 92 21.00 6.24 32.32
N GLN A 93 20.87 4.94 32.56
CA GLN A 93 20.69 3.95 31.51
C GLN A 93 19.27 4.04 30.94
N VAL A 94 19.17 4.40 29.66
CA VAL A 94 17.91 4.53 28.93
C VAL A 94 17.81 3.47 27.85
N GLU A 95 16.57 3.15 27.48
CA GLU A 95 16.28 2.29 26.32
C GLU A 95 15.95 3.17 25.12
N VAL A 96 16.73 3.02 24.04
CA VAL A 96 16.42 3.57 22.72
C VAL A 96 15.73 2.47 21.92
N ILE A 97 14.45 2.66 21.65
CA ILE A 97 13.63 1.72 20.87
C ILE A 97 13.63 2.19 19.43
N HIS A 98 14.14 1.36 18.52
CA HIS A 98 14.06 1.55 17.08
C HIS A 98 12.88 0.77 16.52
N HIS A 99 12.05 1.43 15.72
CA HIS A 99 10.89 0.78 15.11
C HIS A 99 10.75 1.08 13.62
N SER A 100 9.93 0.28 12.93
CA SER A 100 9.56 0.42 11.54
C SER A 100 8.74 1.69 11.29
N ALA A 101 8.42 1.99 10.03
CA ALA A 101 7.40 2.99 9.73
C ALA A 101 6.05 2.44 10.25
N PRO A 102 5.01 3.27 10.36
CA PRO A 102 3.66 2.76 10.59
C PRO A 102 3.39 1.58 9.68
N ARG A 103 2.90 0.48 10.27
CA ARG A 103 2.28 -0.59 9.50
C ARG A 103 1.19 0.06 8.68
N GLN A 104 1.29 -0.11 7.37
CA GLN A 104 0.21 0.30 6.50
C GLN A 104 -0.97 -0.65 6.77
N ASP A 105 -2.19 -0.12 6.68
CA ASP A 105 -3.36 -0.98 6.67
C ASP A 105 -3.39 -1.72 5.33
N GLU A 106 -2.73 -2.88 5.28
CA GLU A 106 -2.62 -3.72 4.10
C GLU A 106 -3.99 -4.06 3.52
N ARG A 107 -5.02 -4.20 4.37
CA ARG A 107 -6.39 -4.45 3.92
C ARG A 107 -6.99 -3.22 3.24
N ALA A 108 -6.82 -2.02 3.81
CA ALA A 108 -7.30 -0.79 3.18
C ALA A 108 -6.57 -0.51 1.86
N LEU A 109 -5.26 -0.74 1.80
CA LEU A 109 -4.47 -0.62 0.56
C LEU A 109 -4.93 -1.63 -0.50
N HIS A 110 -5.14 -2.88 -0.11
CA HIS A 110 -5.68 -3.92 -0.98
C HIS A 110 -7.05 -3.50 -1.55
N LEU A 111 -7.97 -3.04 -0.70
CA LEU A 111 -9.30 -2.59 -1.14
C LEU A 111 -9.23 -1.37 -2.07
N ALA A 112 -8.34 -0.42 -1.79
CA ALA A 112 -8.13 0.75 -2.63
C ALA A 112 -7.56 0.37 -4.00
N LEU A 113 -6.59 -0.55 -4.04
CA LEU A 113 -6.03 -1.06 -5.29
C LEU A 113 -7.06 -1.85 -6.09
N LEU A 114 -7.83 -2.73 -5.44
CA LEU A 114 -8.92 -3.49 -6.06
C LEU A 114 -9.93 -2.53 -6.70
N ALA A 115 -10.36 -1.49 -5.97
CA ALA A 115 -11.30 -0.50 -6.49
C ALA A 115 -10.71 0.26 -7.70
N ALA A 116 -9.44 0.70 -7.61
CA ALA A 116 -8.78 1.44 -8.68
C ALA A 116 -8.64 0.59 -9.96
N LEU A 117 -8.18 -0.66 -9.85
CA LEU A 117 -8.04 -1.55 -11.01
C LEU A 117 -9.40 -1.97 -11.59
N THR A 118 -10.42 -2.14 -10.74
CA THR A 118 -11.80 -2.41 -11.18
C THR A 118 -12.34 -1.26 -12.05
N VAL A 119 -12.19 -0.01 -11.61
CA VAL A 119 -12.63 1.16 -12.39
C VAL A 119 -11.96 1.17 -13.76
N LEU A 120 -10.65 0.99 -13.78
CA LEU A 120 -9.88 1.07 -15.00
C LEU A 120 -10.14 -0.10 -15.97
N GLU A 121 -10.40 -1.30 -15.45
CA GLU A 121 -10.87 -2.45 -16.23
C GLU A 121 -12.24 -2.14 -16.87
N CYS A 122 -13.20 -1.65 -16.07
CA CYS A 122 -14.53 -1.29 -16.55
C CYS A 122 -14.50 -0.18 -17.61
N SER A 123 -13.59 0.79 -17.51
CA SER A 123 -13.42 1.84 -18.53
C SER A 123 -13.08 1.27 -19.91
N LEU A 124 -12.32 0.17 -19.99
CA LEU A 124 -11.98 -0.51 -21.25
C LEU A 124 -13.18 -1.25 -21.87
N HIS A 125 -14.12 -1.74 -21.04
CA HIS A 125 -15.36 -2.37 -21.53
C HIS A 125 -16.37 -1.36 -22.07
N HIS A 126 -16.26 -0.08 -21.68
CA HIS A 126 -17.29 0.93 -21.94
C HIS A 126 -16.68 2.22 -22.51
N GLU A 127 -16.53 3.24 -21.65
CA GLU A 127 -16.38 4.65 -22.03
C GLU A 127 -15.11 4.96 -22.83
N LYS A 128 -14.03 4.19 -22.61
CA LYS A 128 -12.70 4.49 -23.15
C LYS A 128 -12.24 3.52 -24.22
N ARG A 129 -13.13 2.61 -24.64
CA ARG A 129 -12.83 1.52 -25.57
C ARG A 129 -12.36 1.98 -26.96
N HIS A 130 -12.76 3.18 -27.38
CA HIS A 130 -12.36 3.78 -28.67
C HIS A 130 -11.48 5.04 -28.50
N ASP A 131 -10.97 5.30 -27.30
CA ASP A 131 -10.12 6.48 -27.00
C ASP A 131 -8.65 6.08 -27.16
N LEU A 132 -8.07 6.36 -28.33
CA LEU A 132 -6.69 5.97 -28.65
C LEU A 132 -5.67 6.50 -27.63
N ALA A 133 -5.80 7.75 -27.18
CA ALA A 133 -4.86 8.34 -26.23
C ALA A 133 -4.95 7.63 -24.86
N TRP A 134 -6.16 7.26 -24.45
CA TRP A 134 -6.37 6.49 -23.22
C TRP A 134 -5.84 5.06 -23.36
N LEU A 135 -6.12 4.38 -24.48
CA LEU A 135 -5.61 3.03 -24.77
C LEU A 135 -4.08 3.03 -24.81
N ASP A 136 -3.47 4.05 -25.38
CA ASP A 136 -2.02 4.16 -25.47
C ASP A 136 -1.37 4.24 -24.09
N GLN A 137 -2.01 4.98 -23.18
CA GLN A 137 -1.58 5.10 -21.79
C GLN A 137 -1.87 3.83 -20.99
N ARG A 138 -3.00 3.15 -21.23
CA ARG A 138 -3.47 2.05 -20.38
C ARG A 138 -2.93 0.69 -20.81
N LEU A 139 -2.66 0.45 -22.08
CA LEU A 139 -2.09 -0.80 -22.57
C LEU A 139 -0.57 -0.71 -22.63
N HIS A 140 0.11 -1.53 -21.82
CA HIS A 140 1.57 -1.62 -21.77
C HIS A 140 2.13 -1.89 -23.17
N PRO A 141 3.30 -1.33 -23.57
CA PRO A 141 3.87 -1.55 -24.91
C PRO A 141 3.98 -3.03 -25.33
N GLU A 142 4.25 -3.92 -24.37
CA GLU A 142 4.34 -5.37 -24.59
C GLU A 142 3.00 -6.12 -24.42
N PHE A 143 1.88 -5.41 -24.38
CA PHE A 143 0.56 -5.99 -24.11
C PHE A 143 0.20 -7.13 -25.07
N LYS A 144 -0.36 -8.20 -24.48
CA LYS A 144 -0.89 -9.38 -25.18
C LYS A 144 -2.29 -9.70 -24.70
N GLU A 145 -3.14 -10.12 -25.63
CA GLU A 145 -4.47 -10.65 -25.30
C GLU A 145 -4.64 -12.05 -25.91
N ILE A 146 -5.14 -12.98 -25.11
CA ILE A 146 -5.69 -14.25 -25.62
C ILE A 146 -7.20 -14.07 -25.73
N THR A 147 -7.69 -14.00 -26.97
CA THR A 147 -9.12 -13.84 -27.23
C THR A 147 -9.91 -15.08 -26.80
N LEU A 148 -11.24 -14.97 -26.77
CA LEU A 148 -12.14 -16.09 -26.49
C LEU A 148 -11.92 -17.29 -27.44
N SER A 149 -11.49 -17.04 -28.68
CA SER A 149 -11.18 -18.09 -29.66
C SER A 149 -9.79 -18.74 -29.47
N GLY A 150 -9.02 -18.29 -28.47
CA GLY A 150 -7.65 -18.74 -28.23
C GLY A 150 -6.61 -18.10 -29.14
N THR A 151 -6.97 -17.03 -29.86
CA THR A 151 -6.02 -16.30 -30.71
C THR A 151 -5.20 -15.34 -29.86
N LEU A 152 -3.86 -15.39 -29.99
CA LEU A 152 -2.97 -14.44 -29.34
C LEU A 152 -2.81 -13.18 -30.21
N LEU A 153 -3.23 -12.03 -29.67
CA LEU A 153 -3.11 -10.73 -30.31
C LEU A 153 -2.14 -9.84 -29.54
N ASN A 154 -1.45 -8.95 -30.25
CA ASN A 154 -0.61 -7.92 -29.66
C ASN A 154 -1.39 -6.61 -29.47
N ARG A 155 -0.75 -5.64 -28.79
CA ARG A 155 -1.27 -4.29 -28.57
C ARG A 155 -1.79 -3.59 -29.83
N GLU A 156 -1.01 -3.55 -30.90
CA GLU A 156 -1.37 -2.83 -32.12
C GLU A 156 -2.62 -3.45 -32.78
N GLN A 157 -2.69 -4.78 -32.82
CA GLN A 157 -3.83 -5.51 -33.34
C GLN A 157 -5.10 -5.28 -32.50
N ILE A 158 -4.98 -5.30 -31.17
CA ILE A 158 -6.10 -5.03 -30.27
C ILE A 158 -6.58 -3.59 -30.41
N ILE A 159 -5.68 -2.60 -30.38
CA ILE A 159 -6.05 -1.19 -30.59
C ILE A 159 -6.75 -1.03 -31.94
N ALA A 160 -6.19 -1.56 -33.03
CA ALA A 160 -6.80 -1.49 -34.34
C ALA A 160 -8.19 -2.15 -34.38
N ALA A 161 -8.37 -3.29 -33.72
CA ALA A 161 -9.67 -3.96 -33.64
C ALA A 161 -10.69 -3.14 -32.85
N LEU A 162 -10.29 -2.57 -31.71
CA LEU A 162 -11.14 -1.70 -30.89
C LEU A 162 -11.54 -0.42 -31.64
N MET A 163 -10.61 0.21 -32.37
CA MET A 163 -10.90 1.43 -33.13
C MET A 163 -11.86 1.20 -34.31
N ASN A 164 -11.90 -0.02 -34.85
CA ASN A 164 -12.80 -0.39 -35.95
C ASN A 164 -14.06 -1.13 -35.48
N GLU A 165 -14.25 -1.34 -34.18
CA GLU A 165 -15.43 -2.01 -33.65
C GLU A 165 -16.66 -1.09 -33.79
N GLU A 166 -17.62 -1.50 -34.63
CA GLU A 166 -18.81 -0.69 -34.92
C GLU A 166 -19.85 -0.70 -33.80
N ASN A 167 -19.94 -1.80 -33.03
CA ASN A 167 -20.93 -1.95 -31.97
C ASN A 167 -20.34 -2.70 -30.78
N ALA A 168 -19.92 -1.95 -29.76
CA ALA A 168 -19.47 -2.51 -28.50
C ALA A 168 -20.64 -3.20 -27.79
N GLN A 169 -20.52 -4.51 -27.57
CA GLN A 169 -21.54 -5.25 -26.84
C GLN A 169 -21.55 -4.82 -25.37
N ALA A 170 -22.74 -4.54 -24.84
CA ALA A 170 -22.90 -4.28 -23.42
C ALA A 170 -22.43 -5.51 -22.62
N ILE A 171 -21.55 -5.26 -21.66
CA ILE A 171 -20.99 -6.28 -20.76
C ILE A 171 -21.22 -5.81 -19.34
N ILE A 172 -21.73 -6.68 -18.47
CA ILE A 172 -21.78 -6.46 -17.04
C ILE A 172 -20.59 -7.19 -16.43
N SER A 173 -19.82 -6.51 -15.58
CA SER A 173 -18.67 -7.09 -14.86
C SER A 173 -18.98 -7.20 -13.37
N SER A 174 -18.61 -8.33 -12.76
CA SER A 174 -18.87 -8.61 -11.34
C SER A 174 -17.79 -9.50 -10.70
N ASP A 175 -17.89 -9.70 -9.39
CA ASP A 175 -17.06 -10.63 -8.61
C ASP A 175 -15.55 -10.40 -8.74
N PHE A 176 -15.15 -9.12 -8.72
CA PHE A 176 -13.75 -8.73 -8.80
C PHE A 176 -12.95 -9.23 -7.59
N GLN A 177 -11.83 -9.89 -7.87
CA GLN A 177 -10.85 -10.37 -6.91
C GLN A 177 -9.47 -9.91 -7.34
N LEU A 178 -8.72 -9.37 -6.38
CA LEU A 178 -7.36 -8.90 -6.61
C LEU A 178 -6.36 -9.94 -6.07
N MET A 179 -5.41 -10.31 -6.91
CA MET A 179 -4.23 -11.07 -6.52
C MET A 179 -2.99 -10.20 -6.72
N GLU A 180 -2.37 -9.77 -5.63
CA GLU A 180 -1.11 -9.04 -5.65
C GLU A 180 0.04 -10.04 -5.82
N VAL A 181 0.72 -10.00 -6.96
CA VAL A 181 1.81 -10.94 -7.31
C VAL A 181 3.20 -10.30 -7.22
N GLY A 182 3.25 -9.05 -6.75
CA GLY A 182 4.45 -8.27 -6.49
C GLY A 182 4.10 -6.83 -6.15
N THR A 183 5.07 -6.03 -5.70
CA THR A 183 4.86 -4.63 -5.30
C THR A 183 4.39 -3.72 -6.43
N GLN A 184 4.60 -4.13 -7.67
CA GLN A 184 4.24 -3.40 -8.89
C GLN A 184 3.42 -4.26 -9.86
N HIS A 185 2.91 -5.40 -9.41
CA HIS A 185 2.19 -6.35 -10.25
C HIS A 185 0.92 -6.85 -9.55
N ALA A 186 -0.19 -6.78 -10.27
CA ALA A 186 -1.48 -7.22 -9.77
C ALA A 186 -2.27 -7.96 -10.85
N ILE A 187 -2.94 -9.03 -10.47
CA ILE A 187 -3.87 -9.76 -11.33
C ILE A 187 -5.29 -9.49 -10.82
N LEU A 188 -6.17 -9.07 -11.71
CA LEU A 188 -7.59 -8.93 -11.44
C LEU A 188 -8.32 -10.13 -12.06
N LEU A 189 -9.07 -10.87 -11.25
CA LEU A 189 -9.94 -11.96 -11.67
C LEU A 189 -11.40 -11.51 -11.49
N TYR A 190 -12.24 -11.74 -12.49
CA TYR A 190 -13.62 -11.27 -12.44
C TYR A 190 -14.51 -12.02 -13.43
N ARG A 191 -15.81 -11.80 -13.32
CA ARG A 191 -16.81 -12.36 -14.23
C ARG A 191 -17.34 -11.30 -15.16
N THR A 192 -17.70 -11.72 -16.36
CA THR A 192 -18.49 -10.91 -17.29
C THR A 192 -19.65 -11.68 -17.88
N ALA A 193 -20.76 -11.02 -18.14
CA ALA A 193 -21.88 -11.54 -18.91
C ALA A 193 -22.52 -10.41 -19.74
N GLN A 194 -23.34 -10.76 -20.73
CA GLN A 194 -24.25 -9.78 -21.33
C GLN A 194 -25.39 -9.44 -20.36
N PRO A 195 -26.14 -8.34 -20.57
CA PRO A 195 -27.25 -7.96 -19.70
C PRO A 195 -28.35 -9.03 -19.55
N ASP A 196 -28.50 -9.92 -20.53
CA ASP A 196 -29.43 -11.06 -20.49
C ASP A 196 -28.85 -12.29 -19.77
N GLY A 197 -27.64 -12.18 -19.22
CA GLY A 197 -26.91 -13.27 -18.54
C GLY A 197 -26.18 -14.22 -19.49
N SER A 198 -26.32 -14.05 -20.80
CA SER A 198 -25.64 -14.89 -21.78
C SER A 198 -24.15 -14.54 -21.90
N ARG A 199 -23.40 -15.40 -22.61
CA ARG A 199 -21.95 -15.25 -22.84
C ARG A 199 -21.14 -15.03 -21.56
N ALA A 200 -21.53 -15.72 -20.47
CA ALA A 200 -20.78 -15.70 -19.23
C ALA A 200 -19.32 -16.12 -19.46
N ALA A 201 -18.39 -15.35 -18.90
CA ALA A 201 -16.95 -15.58 -19.01
C ALA A 201 -16.24 -15.29 -17.68
N LEU A 202 -15.20 -16.06 -17.41
CA LEU A 202 -14.17 -15.74 -16.44
C LEU A 202 -13.08 -14.94 -17.14
N ARG A 203 -12.67 -13.83 -16.53
CA ARG A 203 -11.66 -12.94 -17.09
C ARG A 203 -10.51 -12.76 -16.12
N SER A 204 -9.33 -12.57 -16.70
CA SER A 204 -8.12 -12.20 -16.00
C SER A 204 -7.44 -11.03 -16.71
N SER A 205 -6.98 -10.06 -15.93
CA SER A 205 -6.12 -8.99 -16.43
C SER A 205 -4.91 -8.81 -15.53
N HIS A 206 -3.73 -8.75 -16.13
CA HIS A 206 -2.47 -8.50 -15.42
C HIS A 206 -2.08 -7.04 -15.62
N TRP A 207 -1.88 -6.37 -14.50
CA TRP A 207 -1.52 -4.97 -14.38
C TRP A 207 -0.09 -4.81 -13.87
N VAL A 208 0.63 -3.87 -14.47
CA VAL A 208 2.00 -3.48 -14.08
C VAL A 208 2.01 -1.98 -13.75
N LEU A 209 2.61 -1.61 -12.61
CA LEU A 209 2.74 -0.22 -12.20
C LEU A 209 3.97 0.41 -12.86
N SER A 210 3.75 1.30 -13.82
CA SER A 210 4.79 2.13 -14.44
C SER A 210 4.93 3.47 -13.73
N ALA A 211 6.15 4.03 -13.71
CA ALA A 211 6.40 5.34 -13.14
C ALA A 211 5.77 6.49 -13.95
N ALA A 212 5.64 6.33 -15.27
CA ALA A 212 5.19 7.38 -16.18
C ALA A 212 3.66 7.43 -16.33
N HIS A 213 2.99 6.28 -16.35
CA HIS A 213 1.56 6.18 -16.68
C HIS A 213 0.73 5.55 -15.56
N GLY A 214 1.35 5.27 -14.40
CA GLY A 214 0.71 4.48 -13.37
C GLY A 214 0.48 3.05 -13.85
N TRP A 215 -0.61 2.44 -13.40
CA TRP A 215 -0.95 1.07 -13.78
C TRP A 215 -1.20 0.95 -15.30
N GLN A 216 -0.72 -0.13 -15.91
CA GLN A 216 -0.93 -0.47 -17.32
C GLN A 216 -1.23 -1.96 -17.45
N MET A 217 -2.12 -2.34 -18.36
CA MET A 217 -2.46 -3.74 -18.62
C MET A 217 -1.35 -4.33 -19.50
N ILE A 218 -0.75 -5.44 -19.08
CA ILE A 218 0.25 -6.17 -19.87
C ILE A 218 -0.30 -7.47 -20.45
N PHE A 219 -1.34 -8.03 -19.83
CA PHE A 219 -1.98 -9.25 -20.33
C PHE A 219 -3.47 -9.25 -20.04
N HIS A 220 -4.27 -9.77 -20.99
CA HIS A 220 -5.70 -10.00 -20.83
C HIS A 220 -6.11 -11.36 -21.38
N GLN A 221 -7.04 -12.03 -20.71
CA GLN A 221 -7.72 -13.21 -21.23
C GLN A 221 -9.17 -13.28 -20.74
N GLY A 222 -10.06 -13.76 -21.61
CA GLY A 222 -11.42 -14.17 -21.26
C GLY A 222 -11.70 -15.60 -21.72
N SER A 223 -12.20 -16.44 -20.82
CA SER A 223 -12.61 -17.81 -21.13
C SER A 223 -14.08 -18.01 -20.80
N THR A 224 -14.81 -18.78 -21.61
CA THR A 224 -16.22 -19.10 -21.34
C THR A 224 -16.36 -19.70 -19.94
N ALA A 225 -17.27 -19.16 -19.13
CA ALA A 225 -17.61 -19.76 -17.85
C ALA A 225 -18.39 -21.05 -18.13
N ALA A 226 -18.08 -22.11 -17.39
CA ALA A 226 -18.94 -23.30 -17.40
C ALA A 226 -20.36 -22.88 -16.99
N ALA A 227 -21.38 -23.49 -17.61
CA ALA A 227 -22.72 -23.43 -17.05
C ALA A 227 -22.62 -24.01 -15.63
N GLY A 228 -23.02 -23.23 -14.62
CA GLY A 228 -22.89 -23.65 -13.23
C GLY A 228 -23.55 -25.02 -13.03
N SER A 229 -22.78 -25.98 -12.51
CA SER A 229 -23.30 -27.21 -11.92
C SER A 229 -23.98 -26.93 -10.59
#